data_AF-A0A1A8JM18-F1
#
_entry.id   AF-A0A1A8JM18-F1
#
_cell.length_a   1.000
_cell.length_b   1.000
_cell.length_c   1.000
_cell.angle_alpha   90.00
_cell.angle_beta   90.00
_cell.angle_gamma   90.00
#
_symmetry.space_group_name_H-M   'P 1'
#
loop_
_entity.id
_entity.type
_entity.pdbx_description
1 polymer ?
#
loop_
_entity_poly.entity_id
_entity_poly.type
_entity_poly.pdbx_seq_one_letter_code
_entity_poly.pdbx_strand_id
1 'polypeptide(L)'
;VQDLWTGILHHVTDEHQWYFGPCRHGPLEEDRDKEWIPKSSAALTRLQKIVFDERWLKNIPKYLSFRSTSDLESFHNRVPPSVSP
;
A
#
# COMPACT_ATOMS: atom_id res chain seq x y z
N VAL A 1 -7.41 11.14 -3.57
CA VAL A 1 -7.57 9.68 -3.77
C VAL A 1 -6.96 9.24 -5.09
N GLN A 2 -7.19 9.98 -6.18
CA GLN A 2 -6.58 9.68 -7.47
C GLN A 2 -5.04 9.73 -7.45
N ASP A 3 -4.45 10.72 -6.75
CA ASP A 3 -2.98 10.81 -6.60
C ASP A 3 -2.36 9.62 -5.87
N LEU A 4 -3.09 9.04 -4.89
CA LEU A 4 -2.66 7.82 -4.19
C LEU A 4 -2.59 6.63 -5.14
N TRP A 5 -3.60 6.50 -6.01
CA TRP A 5 -3.68 5.41 -6.98
C TRP A 5 -2.61 5.52 -8.06
N THR A 6 -2.33 6.73 -8.54
CA THR A 6 -1.19 6.99 -9.41
C THR A 6 0.12 6.56 -8.73
N GLY A 7 0.31 6.92 -7.46
CA GLY A 7 1.49 6.49 -6.70
C GLY A 7 1.63 4.97 -6.57
N ILE A 8 0.54 4.24 -6.38
CA ILE A 8 0.55 2.77 -6.33
C ILE A 8 1.02 2.16 -7.65
N LEU A 9 0.60 2.72 -8.79
CA LEU A 9 1.03 2.23 -10.11
C LEU A 9 2.53 2.41 -10.33
N HIS A 10 3.11 3.53 -9.88
CA HIS A 10 4.55 3.74 -9.93
C HIS A 10 5.29 2.78 -8.98
N HIS A 11 4.82 2.68 -7.73
CA HIS A 11 5.41 1.83 -6.69
C HIS A 11 5.51 0.35 -7.11
N VAL A 12 4.46 -0.25 -7.68
CA VAL A 12 4.48 -1.67 -8.09
C VAL A 12 5.37 -1.95 -9.31
N THR A 13 5.86 -0.89 -9.97
CA THR A 13 6.75 -0.95 -11.14
C THR A 13 8.18 -0.48 -10.83
N ASP A 14 8.55 -0.44 -9.55
CA ASP A 14 9.86 0.03 -9.07
C ASP A 14 10.15 1.51 -9.35
N GLU A 15 9.12 2.33 -9.58
CA GLU A 15 9.26 3.77 -9.73
C GLU A 15 8.91 4.46 -8.41
N HIS A 16 9.93 4.67 -7.58
CA HIS A 16 9.76 5.20 -6.23
C HIS A 16 9.75 6.73 -6.14
N GLN A 17 9.88 7.44 -7.26
CA GLN A 17 9.83 8.90 -7.35
C GLN A 17 9.10 9.33 -8.62
N TRP A 18 8.08 10.18 -8.47
CA TRP A 18 7.28 10.74 -9.57
C TRP A 18 6.81 12.17 -9.26
N TYR A 19 6.02 12.77 -10.15
CA TYR A 19 5.60 14.18 -10.08
C TYR A 19 4.91 14.57 -8.75
N PHE A 20 4.18 13.65 -8.11
CA PHE A 20 3.47 13.92 -6.86
C PHE A 20 4.29 13.58 -5.59
N GLY A 21 5.55 13.20 -5.76
CA GLY A 21 6.47 12.88 -4.67
C GLY A 21 6.87 11.41 -4.61
N PRO A 22 7.73 11.03 -3.65
CA PRO A 22 8.24 9.67 -3.53
C PRO A 22 7.37 8.77 -2.64
N CYS A 23 7.67 7.48 -2.64
CA CYS A 23 7.14 6.54 -1.65
C CYS A 23 7.56 6.92 -0.22
N ARG A 24 6.70 6.62 0.77
CA ARG A 24 6.93 6.93 2.20
C ARG A 24 7.38 5.68 2.97
N HIS A 25 8.49 5.09 2.56
CA HIS A 25 9.14 3.99 3.27
C HIS A 25 10.67 4.17 3.22
N GLY A 26 11.39 3.44 4.09
CA GLY A 26 12.86 3.39 4.04
C GLY A 26 13.38 2.65 2.81
N PRO A 27 14.70 2.39 2.73
CA PRO A 27 15.28 1.58 1.67
C PRO A 27 14.59 0.21 1.56
N LEU A 28 14.48 -0.30 0.34
CA LEU A 28 14.02 -1.68 0.14
C LEU A 28 15.14 -2.65 0.52
N GLU A 29 14.77 -3.77 1.13
CA GLU A 29 15.67 -4.90 1.32
C GLU A 29 16.12 -5.44 -0.04
N GLU A 30 17.39 -5.86 -0.13
CA GLU A 30 17.97 -6.39 -1.38
C GLU A 30 17.32 -7.70 -1.81
N ASP A 31 16.83 -8.49 -0.84
CA ASP A 31 16.22 -9.80 -1.07
C ASP A 31 14.69 -9.68 -1.03
N ARG A 32 14.10 -9.33 -2.17
CA ARG A 32 12.64 -9.28 -2.32
C ARG A 32 12.09 -10.63 -2.77
N ASP A 33 11.12 -11.14 -2.02
CA ASP A 33 10.38 -12.37 -2.35
C ASP A 33 9.55 -12.28 -3.66
N LYS A 34 9.34 -11.07 -4.18
CA LYS A 34 8.42 -10.80 -5.29
C LYS A 34 9.12 -9.99 -6.36
N GLU A 35 8.93 -10.36 -7.61
CA GLU A 35 9.39 -9.54 -8.74
C GLU A 35 8.54 -8.27 -8.91
N TRP A 36 9.09 -7.27 -9.59
CA TRP A 36 8.35 -6.07 -9.98
C TRP A 36 7.43 -6.36 -11.16
N ILE A 37 6.32 -5.62 -11.24
CA ILE A 37 5.42 -5.72 -12.37
C ILE A 37 6.04 -4.98 -13.57
N PRO A 38 6.23 -5.63 -14.74
CA PRO A 38 6.73 -4.93 -15.91
C PRO A 38 5.75 -3.85 -16.38
N LYS A 39 6.26 -2.68 -16.79
CA LYS A 39 5.43 -1.54 -17.23
C LYS A 39 4.56 -1.83 -18.46
N SER A 40 5.00 -2.74 -19.33
CA SER A 40 4.25 -3.19 -20.51
C SER A 40 3.33 -4.39 -20.24
N SER A 41 3.22 -4.84 -18.99
CA SER A 41 2.46 -6.05 -18.67
C SER A 41 0.95 -5.84 -18.76
N ALA A 42 0.26 -6.91 -19.17
CA ALA A 42 -1.21 -6.97 -19.08
C ALA A 42 -1.69 -6.81 -17.63
N ALA A 43 -0.89 -7.22 -16.64
CA ALA A 43 -1.19 -7.07 -15.22
C ALA A 43 -1.28 -5.59 -14.83
N LEU A 44 -0.28 -4.76 -15.18
CA LEU A 44 -0.32 -3.33 -14.89
C LEU A 44 -1.48 -2.64 -15.62
N THR A 45 -1.73 -3.03 -16.88
CA THR A 45 -2.85 -2.48 -17.67
C THR A 45 -4.20 -2.77 -17.02
N ARG A 46 -4.39 -3.99 -16.48
CA ARG A 46 -5.61 -4.35 -15.75
C ARG A 46 -5.71 -3.59 -14.43
N LEU A 47 -4.61 -3.46 -13.69
CA LEU A 47 -4.57 -2.70 -12.45
C LEU A 47 -4.95 -1.23 -12.68
N GLN A 48 -4.40 -0.59 -13.71
CA GLN A 48 -4.75 0.79 -14.12
C GLN A 48 -6.25 0.95 -14.33
N LYS A 49 -6.89 0.01 -15.05
CA LYS A 49 -8.34 0.04 -15.29
C LYS A 49 -9.15 -0.06 -14.00
N ILE A 50 -8.69 -0.84 -13.03
CA ILE A 50 -9.36 -1.00 -11.74
C ILE A 50 -9.21 0.27 -10.90
N VAL A 51 -7.98 0.76 -10.73
CA VAL A 51 -7.71 1.88 -9.80
C VAL A 51 -8.20 3.23 -10.30
N PHE A 52 -8.42 3.37 -11.62
CA PHE A 52 -9.02 4.55 -12.23
C PHE A 52 -10.49 4.37 -12.64
N ASP A 53 -11.13 3.25 -12.29
CA ASP A 53 -12.57 3.10 -12.50
C ASP A 53 -13.34 4.14 -11.67
N GLU A 54 -14.29 4.84 -12.29
CA GLU A 54 -15.03 5.91 -11.62
C GLU A 54 -15.86 5.41 -10.43
N ARG A 55 -16.44 4.21 -10.55
CA ARG A 55 -17.22 3.61 -9.46
C ARG A 55 -16.30 3.19 -8.33
N TRP A 56 -15.11 2.68 -8.63
CA TRP A 56 -14.07 2.41 -7.65
C TRP A 56 -13.68 3.68 -6.90
N LEU A 57 -13.29 4.75 -7.60
CA LEU A 57 -12.85 6.01 -7.00
C LEU A 57 -13.93 6.64 -6.10
N LYS A 58 -15.21 6.48 -6.47
CA LYS A 58 -16.34 6.94 -5.67
C LYS A 58 -16.57 6.13 -4.39
N ASN A 59 -16.29 4.83 -4.42
CA ASN A 59 -16.63 3.93 -3.31
C ASN A 59 -15.45 3.61 -2.39
N ILE A 60 -14.22 3.59 -2.90
CA ILE A 60 -13.04 3.26 -2.11
C ILE A 60 -12.90 4.08 -0.82
N PRO A 61 -13.21 5.39 -0.75
CA PRO A 61 -13.01 6.15 0.47
C PRO A 61 -13.79 5.59 1.67
N LYS A 62 -14.91 4.88 1.42
CA LYS A 62 -15.71 4.19 2.45
C LYS A 62 -14.97 3.01 3.09
N TYR A 63 -14.01 2.42 2.36
CA TYR A 63 -13.22 1.28 2.82
C TYR A 63 -11.88 1.71 3.40
N LEU A 64 -11.33 2.87 3.00
CA LEU A 64 -10.07 3.40 3.53
C LEU A 64 -10.23 3.99 4.95
N SER A 65 -11.45 4.29 5.39
CA SER A 65 -11.72 4.72 6.76
C SER A 65 -11.67 3.59 7.78
N PHE A 66 -11.57 2.33 7.36
CA PHE A 66 -11.26 1.22 8.26
C PHE A 66 -9.81 1.35 8.73
N ARG A 67 -9.63 2.03 9.87
CA ARG A 67 -8.40 1.97 10.65
C ARG A 67 -8.21 0.51 11.06
N SER A 68 -7.16 -0.12 10.56
CA SER A 68 -6.73 -1.42 11.08
C SER A 68 -6.52 -1.30 12.59
N THR A 69 -7.12 -2.19 13.38
CA THR A 69 -6.81 -2.33 14.82
C THR A 69 -5.49 -3.04 15.06
N SER A 70 -4.76 -3.41 14.01
CA SER A 70 -3.49 -4.16 14.10
C SER A 70 -2.48 -3.52 15.06
N ASP A 71 -2.40 -2.19 15.12
CA ASP A 71 -1.54 -1.49 16.07
C ASP A 71 -2.02 -1.67 17.52
N LEU A 72 -3.33 -1.61 17.76
CA LEU A 72 -3.94 -1.83 19.07
C LEU A 72 -3.83 -3.31 19.50
N GLU A 73 -4.04 -4.24 18.57
CA GLU A 73 -3.91 -5.68 18.78
C GLU A 73 -2.46 -6.06 19.07
N SER A 74 -1.50 -5.45 18.36
CA SER A 74 -0.07 -5.61 18.61
C SER A 74 0.37 -5.05 19.96
N PHE A 75 -0.27 -3.98 20.45
CA PHE A 75 -0.02 -3.43 21.78
C PHE A 75 -0.54 -4.37 22.87
N HIS A 76 -1.78 -4.86 22.75
CA HIS A 76 -2.36 -5.78 23.72
C HIS A 76 -1.66 -7.15 23.76
N ASN A 77 -1.11 -7.63 22.64
CA ASN A 77 -0.34 -8.87 22.60
C ASN A 77 1.09 -8.74 23.16
N ARG A 78 1.57 -7.52 23.46
CA ARG A 78 2.93 -7.27 23.98
C ARG A 78 2.96 -6.91 25.47
N VAL A 79 1.83 -6.91 26.17
CA VAL A 79 1.82 -6.75 27.63
C VAL A 79 2.09 -8.12 28.26
N PRO A 80 3.31 -8.43 28.76
CA PRO A 80 3.50 -9.62 29.56
C PRO A 80 2.62 -9.51 30.82
N PRO A 81 2.06 -10.62 31.34
CA PRO A 81 1.36 -10.58 32.61
C PRO A 81 2.32 -9.99 33.65
N SER A 82 1.86 -8.95 34.35
CA SER A 82 2.59 -8.34 35.45
C SER A 82 3.07 -9.46 36.39
N VAL A 83 4.39 -9.66 36.46
CA VAL A 83 4.99 -10.37 37.58
C VAL A 83 4.82 -9.49 38.80
N SER A 84 3.78 -9.79 39.60
CA SER A 84 3.61 -9.21 40.93
C SER A 84 4.81 -9.61 41.80
N PRO A 85 5.33 -8.69 42.63
CA PRO A 85 6.41 -8.97 43.58
C PRO A 85 5.99 -9.95 44.68
#